data_AF-A0A954L4A4-F1
#
_entry.id   AF-A0A954L4A4-F1
#
_cell.length_a   1.000
_cell.length_b   1.000
_cell.length_c   1.000
_cell.angle_alpha   90.00
_cell.angle_beta   90.00
_cell.angle_gamma   90.00
#
_symmetry.space_group_name_H-M   'P 1'
#
loop_
_entity.id
_entity.type
_entity.pdbx_description
1 polymer ?
#
loop_
_entity_poly.entity_id
_entity_poly.type
_entity_poly.pdbx_seq_one_letter_code
_entity_poly.pdbx_strand_id
1 'polypeptide(L)'
;MAELITTLVIGAIILIGILIILSRFYRKVGPEVALVRTGIGGMQVTSGGGIVVIPIMHAAELMDLSVKRIEIQRRGTSGLICKDNVRADIEV
;
A
#
# COMPACT_ATOMS: atom_id res chain seq x y z
N MET A 1 8.82 18.19 -47.25
CA MET A 1 9.83 17.72 -46.28
C MET A 1 9.63 18.36 -44.90
N ALA A 2 9.67 19.69 -44.77
CA ALA A 2 9.52 20.37 -43.47
C ALA A 2 8.19 20.06 -42.73
N GLU A 3 7.05 20.11 -43.42
CA GLU A 3 5.71 19.80 -42.85
C GLU A 3 5.57 18.35 -42.32
N LEU A 4 6.29 17.40 -42.92
CA LEU A 4 6.28 16.00 -42.49
C LEU A 4 7.13 15.81 -41.22
N ILE A 5 8.23 16.56 -41.11
CA ILE A 5 9.12 16.51 -39.94
C ILE A 5 8.42 17.16 -38.74
N THR A 6 7.72 18.28 -38.93
CA THR A 6 7.01 18.98 -37.84
C THR A 6 5.87 18.14 -37.28
N THR A 7 5.06 17.50 -38.13
CA THR A 7 3.98 16.59 -37.69
C THR A 7 4.51 15.37 -36.94
N LEU A 8 5.62 14.79 -37.38
CA LEU A 8 6.24 13.63 -36.74
C LEU A 8 6.85 13.99 -35.37
N VAL A 9 7.48 15.15 -35.26
CA VAL A 9 8.02 15.68 -33.99
C VAL A 9 6.89 15.96 -32.99
N ILE A 10 5.79 16.60 -33.43
CA ILE A 10 4.63 16.86 -32.56
C ILE A 10 4.00 15.54 -32.09
N GLY A 11 3.84 14.57 -32.99
CA GLY A 11 3.34 13.24 -32.65
C GLY A 11 4.21 12.51 -31.62
N ALA A 12 5.53 12.58 -31.76
CA ALA A 12 6.48 12.00 -30.81
C ALA A 12 6.39 12.63 -29.42
N ILE A 13 6.25 13.96 -29.34
CA ILE A 13 6.10 14.68 -28.06
C ILE A 13 4.82 14.25 -27.34
N ILE A 14 3.70 14.15 -28.07
CA ILE A 14 2.42 13.70 -27.50
C ILE A 14 2.52 12.27 -26.97
N LEU A 15 3.13 11.37 -27.74
CA LEU A 15 3.33 9.98 -27.34
C LEU A 15 4.16 9.86 -26.06
N ILE A 16 5.24 10.62 -25.95
CA ILE A 16 6.08 10.66 -24.75
C ILE A 16 5.29 11.21 -23.56
N GLY A 17 4.49 12.26 -23.76
CA GLY A 17 3.62 12.81 -22.72
C GLY A 17 2.65 11.78 -22.15
N ILE A 18 2.01 10.99 -23.02
CA ILE A 18 1.09 9.92 -22.62
C ILE A 18 1.80 8.81 -21.83
N LEU A 19 3.00 8.41 -22.27
CA LEU A 19 3.81 7.40 -21.58
C LEU A 19 4.20 7.83 -20.16
N ILE A 20 4.55 9.12 -19.98
CA ILE A 20 4.88 9.67 -18.65
C ILE A 20 3.66 9.62 -17.73
N ILE A 21 2.48 9.97 -18.24
CA ILE A 21 1.23 9.94 -17.48
C ILE A 21 0.90 8.50 -17.06
N LEU A 22 1.00 7.54 -17.98
CA LEU A 22 0.76 6.12 -17.71
C LEU A 22 1.73 5.56 -16.66
N SER A 23 3.01 5.91 -16.76
CA SER A 23 4.03 5.52 -15.77
C SER A 23 3.69 6.02 -14.37
N ARG A 24 3.11 7.22 -14.26
CA ARG A 24 2.73 7.82 -12.98
C ARG A 24 1.61 7.07 -12.24
N PHE A 25 0.83 6.26 -12.94
CA PHE A 25 -0.20 5.41 -12.33
C PHE A 25 0.34 4.11 -11.75
N TYR A 26 1.58 3.73 -12.06
CA TYR A 26 2.18 2.52 -11.50
C TYR A 26 2.80 2.81 -10.13
N ARG A 27 2.19 2.29 -9.06
CA ARG A 27 2.68 2.46 -7.70
C ARG A 27 3.31 1.17 -7.21
N LYS A 28 4.60 1.21 -6.94
CA LYS A 28 5.36 0.08 -6.37
C LYS A 28 5.46 0.25 -4.85
N VAL A 29 5.18 -0.81 -4.10
CA VAL A 29 5.28 -0.85 -2.64
C VAL A 29 6.24 -1.95 -2.18
N GLY A 30 6.92 -1.70 -1.07
CA GLY A 30 7.80 -2.67 -0.44
C GLY A 30 7.04 -3.82 0.22
N PRO A 31 7.73 -4.87 0.69
CA PRO A 31 7.10 -6.00 1.37
C PRO A 31 6.56 -5.65 2.77
N GLU A 32 7.16 -4.68 3.46
CA GLU A 32 6.73 -4.20 4.79
C GLU A 32 5.39 -3.44 4.78
N VAL A 33 4.91 -3.02 3.61
CA VAL A 33 3.72 -2.18 3.47
C VAL A 33 2.78 -2.78 2.43
N ALA A 34 1.53 -3.00 2.81
CA ALA A 34 0.47 -3.38 1.88
C ALA A 34 -0.12 -2.14 1.21
N LEU A 35 -0.27 -2.18 -0.12
CA LEU A 35 -1.13 -1.24 -0.83
C LEU A 35 -2.52 -1.86 -0.99
N VAL A 36 -3.50 -1.22 -0.38
CA VAL A 36 -4.92 -1.56 -0.51
C VAL A 36 -5.53 -0.62 -1.55
N ARG A 37 -5.83 -1.16 -2.73
CA ARG A 37 -6.53 -0.45 -3.81
C ARG A 37 -8.00 -0.80 -3.75
N THR A 38 -8.87 0.17 -3.50
CA THR A 38 -10.33 0.02 -3.53
C THR A 38 -10.92 0.86 -4.64
N GLY A 39 -11.91 0.34 -5.38
CA GLY A 39 -12.55 1.10 -6.45
C GLY A 39 -13.29 0.24 -7.47
N ILE A 40 -13.39 0.75 -8.70
CA ILE A 40 -14.12 0.10 -9.79
C ILE A 40 -13.35 -1.14 -10.25
N GLY A 41 -13.95 -2.32 -10.05
CA GLY A 41 -13.32 -3.62 -10.25
C GLY A 41 -13.01 -4.38 -8.96
N GLY A 42 -13.35 -3.82 -7.79
CA GLY A 42 -13.24 -4.49 -6.50
C GLY A 42 -12.05 -4.02 -5.66
N MET A 43 -11.80 -4.74 -4.56
CA MET A 43 -10.65 -4.52 -3.67
C MET A 43 -9.49 -5.41 -4.11
N GLN A 44 -8.32 -4.81 -4.33
CA GLN A 44 -7.07 -5.54 -4.55
C GLN A 44 -6.04 -5.12 -3.51
N VAL A 45 -5.38 -6.10 -2.91
CA VAL A 45 -4.31 -5.90 -1.93
C VAL A 45 -3.02 -6.48 -2.50
N THR A 46 -1.93 -5.73 -2.42
CA THR A 46 -0.60 -6.18 -2.86
C THR A 46 0.44 -5.76 -1.83
N SER A 47 1.20 -6.73 -1.34
CA SER A 47 2.40 -6.54 -0.52
C SER A 47 3.63 -6.91 -1.33
N GLY A 48 4.66 -6.04 -1.37
CA GLY A 48 5.92 -6.35 -2.06
C GLY A 48 5.83 -6.40 -3.60
N GLY A 49 4.87 -5.69 -4.19
CA GLY A 49 4.65 -5.66 -5.63
C GLY A 49 4.32 -4.27 -6.17
N GLY A 50 3.87 -4.21 -7.41
CA GLY A 50 3.39 -2.97 -8.02
C GLY A 50 2.04 -3.16 -8.65
N ILE A 51 1.16 -2.19 -8.46
CA ILE A 51 -0.21 -2.19 -8.96
C ILE A 51 -0.50 -0.85 -9.61
N VAL A 52 -1.26 -0.89 -10.71
CA VAL A 52 -1.72 0.31 -11.40
C VAL A 52 -2.86 0.92 -10.58
N VAL A 53 -2.68 2.15 -10.11
CA VAL A 53 -3.69 2.91 -9.39
C VAL A 53 -4.09 4.10 -10.25
N ILE A 54 -5.33 4.09 -10.73
CA ILE A 54 -5.92 5.24 -11.41
C ILE A 54 -6.54 6.14 -10.32
N PRO A 55 -5.98 7.33 -10.02
CA PRO A 55 -6.31 8.12 -8.83
C PRO A 55 -7.75 8.63 -8.79
N ILE A 56 -8.44 8.69 -9.93
CA ILE A 56 -9.84 9.15 -10.01
C ILE A 56 -10.82 8.02 -9.68
N MET A 57 -10.46 6.78 -10.00
CA MET A 57 -11.37 5.61 -9.92
C MET A 57 -11.03 4.66 -8.76
N HIS A 58 -9.83 4.82 -8.17
CA HIS A 58 -9.33 3.95 -7.12
C HIS A 58 -8.79 4.78 -5.96
N ALA A 59 -9.24 4.48 -4.75
CA ALA A 59 -8.56 4.88 -3.54
C ALA A 59 -7.40 3.91 -3.27
N ALA A 60 -6.27 4.45 -2.82
CA ALA A 60 -5.07 3.68 -2.52
C ALA A 60 -4.59 4.02 -1.12
N GLU A 61 -4.75 3.07 -0.21
CA GLU A 61 -4.33 3.18 1.19
C GLU A 61 -3.08 2.33 1.42
N LEU A 62 -2.18 2.84 2.27
CA LEU A 62 -0.95 2.16 2.67
C LEU A 62 -1.15 1.63 4.08
N MET A 63 -0.98 0.33 4.27
CA MET A 63 -1.13 -0.34 5.54
C MET A 63 0.18 -1.00 5.95
N ASP A 64 0.67 -0.65 7.13
CA ASP A 64 1.91 -1.17 7.71
C ASP A 64 1.70 -2.63 8.13
N LEU A 65 2.53 -3.53 7.61
CA LEU A 65 2.53 -4.96 7.94
C LEU A 65 3.61 -5.32 8.98
N SER A 66 4.40 -4.35 9.47
CA SER A 66 5.45 -4.62 10.44
C SER A 66 4.87 -5.12 11.77
N VAL A 67 5.47 -6.19 12.29
CA VAL A 67 5.07 -6.81 13.56
C VAL A 67 5.43 -5.88 14.72
N LYS A 68 4.40 -5.29 15.35
CA LYS A 68 4.58 -4.50 16.57
C LYS A 68 4.46 -5.41 17.77
N ARG A 69 5.54 -5.49 18.57
CA ARG A 69 5.50 -6.15 19.87
C ARG A 69 4.63 -5.31 20.81
N ILE A 70 3.56 -5.91 21.30
CA ILE A 70 2.70 -5.30 22.30
C ILE A 70 3.21 -5.82 23.64
N GLU A 71 3.81 -4.94 24.44
CA GLU A 71 4.23 -5.29 25.80
C GLU A 71 2.99 -5.34 26.69
N ILE A 72 2.68 -6.53 27.21
CA ILE A 72 1.49 -6.72 28.05
C ILE A 72 1.96 -6.85 29.49
N GLN A 73 1.92 -5.74 30.23
CA GLN A 73 2.19 -5.75 31.66
C GLN A 73 0.89 -5.98 32.44
N ARG A 74 0.64 -7.24 32.82
CA ARG A 74 -0.51 -7.62 33.66
C ARG A 74 0.00 -7.87 35.08
N ARG A 75 -0.08 -6.82 35.93
CA ARG A 75 0.26 -6.89 37.36
C ARG A 75 -0.91 -6.49 38.25
N GLY A 76 -1.03 -7.12 39.41
CA GLY A 76 -1.99 -6.71 40.45
C GLY A 76 -3.46 -6.92 40.05
N THR A 77 -4.26 -5.85 40.02
CA THR A 77 -5.71 -5.89 39.72
C THR A 77 -6.03 -6.41 38.32
N SER A 78 -5.11 -6.23 37.36
CA SER A 78 -5.21 -6.72 35.98
C SER A 78 -4.58 -8.09 35.78
N GLY A 79 -4.05 -8.71 36.84
CA GLY A 79 -3.39 -10.02 36.81
C GLY A 79 -4.34 -11.14 36.38
N LEU A 80 -3.77 -12.20 35.81
CA LEU A 80 -4.54 -13.34 35.34
C LEU A 80 -4.85 -14.25 36.54
N ILE A 81 -6.11 -14.65 36.68
CA ILE A 81 -6.52 -15.65 37.68
C ILE A 81 -6.44 -17.01 37.00
N CYS A 82 -5.57 -17.88 37.50
CA CYS A 82 -5.45 -19.25 37.02
C CYS A 82 -6.64 -20.08 37.52
N LYS A 83 -6.86 -21.25 36.89
CA LYS A 83 -7.94 -22.19 37.26
C LYS A 83 -7.89 -22.62 38.74
N ASP A 84 -6.70 -22.60 39.34
CA ASP A 84 -6.46 -22.96 40.73
C ASP A 84 -6.62 -21.78 41.71
N ASN A 85 -7.23 -20.67 41.26
CA ASN A 85 -7.47 -19.45 42.03
C ASN A 85 -6.20 -18.74 42.54
N VAL A 86 -5.05 -19.04 41.95
CA VAL A 86 -3.77 -18.35 42.17
C VAL A 86 -3.65 -17.19 41.18
N ARG A 87 -3.18 -16.03 41.66
CA ARG A 87 -2.92 -14.85 40.82
C ARG A 87 -1.53 -14.98 40.20
N ALA A 88 -1.47 -14.92 38.86
CA ALA A 88 -0.22 -14.90 38.12
C ALA A 88 -0.05 -13.56 37.42
N ASP A 89 1.12 -12.95 37.62
CA ASP A 89 1.55 -11.75 36.90
C ASP A 89 2.42 -12.18 35.72
N ILE A 90 2.16 -11.61 34.54
CA ILE A 90 2.90 -11.92 33.30
C ILE A 90 3.37 -10.60 32.67
N GLU A 91 4.63 -10.60 32.26
CA GLU A 91 5.29 -9.53 31.50
C GLU A 91 5.98 -10.20 30.30
N VAL A 92 5.47 -9.90 29.09
CA VAL A 92 5.95 -10.41 27.79
C VAL A 92 6.12 -9.29 26.80
#